data_AF-A0A2D9TBL4-F1
#
_entry.id   AF-A0A2D9TBL4-F1
#
_cell.length_a   1.000
_cell.length_b   1.000
_cell.length_c   1.000
_cell.angle_alpha   90.00
_cell.angle_beta   90.00
_cell.angle_gamma   90.00
#
_symmetry.space_group_name_H-M   'P 1'
#
loop_
_entity.id
_entity.type
_entity.pdbx_description
1 polymer ?
#
loop_
_entity_poly.entity_id
_entity_poly.type
_entity_poly.pdbx_seq_one_letter_code
_entity_poly.pdbx_strand_id
1 'polypeptide(L)'
;MANARPHVSRRPPPELEPQPDGSLRFQGHVFEATIRPDGTVAFVDAPPVQGNGVGLTFDITDRIERAVGNDPYAYERRWFLESTQELRDDLASRHRDHAARRGVVLVWRQAEAIWTSGRLAAARRRALFELWDACDEDQRMVREAILDFIRAALPEDSAEAYTPAELRAYAARRTSRAPFTPY
;
A
#
# COMPACT_ATOMS: atom_id res chain seq x y z
N MET A 1 -0.42 43.28 36.68
CA MET A 1 -1.22 42.06 36.47
C MET A 1 -0.94 41.53 35.08
N ALA A 2 -0.33 40.35 34.98
CA ALA A 2 0.08 39.75 33.71
C ALA A 2 -1.07 38.90 33.15
N ASN A 3 -1.58 39.25 31.96
CA ASN A 3 -2.56 38.47 31.22
C ASN A 3 -1.85 37.29 30.54
N ALA A 4 -1.90 36.11 31.16
CA ALA A 4 -1.51 34.86 30.53
C ALA A 4 -2.58 34.47 29.50
N ARG A 5 -2.17 34.26 28.24
CA ARG A 5 -3.05 33.84 27.14
C ARG A 5 -3.66 32.45 27.44
N PRO A 6 -4.95 32.23 27.15
CA PRO A 6 -5.61 30.96 27.43
C PRO A 6 -4.98 29.83 26.60
N HIS A 7 -4.87 28.66 27.22
CA HIS A 7 -4.25 27.47 26.67
C HIS A 7 -4.92 27.07 25.34
N VAL A 8 -4.11 26.79 24.32
CA VAL A 8 -4.57 26.15 23.08
C VAL A 8 -4.95 24.71 23.45
N SER A 9 -6.24 24.46 23.69
CA SER A 9 -6.76 23.11 23.89
C SER A 9 -6.51 22.33 22.61
N ARG A 10 -5.60 21.34 22.64
CA ARG A 10 -5.38 20.42 21.51
C ARG A 10 -6.72 19.73 21.23
N ARG A 11 -7.23 19.88 20.00
CA ARG A 11 -8.47 19.23 19.57
C ARG A 11 -8.36 17.72 19.85
N PRO A 12 -9.39 17.08 20.45
CA PRO A 12 -9.35 15.65 20.71
C PRO A 12 -9.17 14.86 19.40
N PRO A 13 -8.53 13.69 19.41
CA PRO A 13 -8.40 12.83 18.23
C PRO A 13 -9.78 12.52 17.59
N PRO A 14 -9.83 12.27 16.26
CA PRO A 14 -11.06 11.85 15.61
C PRO A 14 -11.53 10.51 16.16
N GLU A 15 -12.84 10.39 16.41
CA GLU A 15 -13.48 9.13 16.76
C GLU A 15 -13.71 8.30 15.49
N LEU A 16 -13.20 7.07 15.47
CA LEU A 16 -13.19 6.21 14.29
C LEU A 16 -14.04 4.96 14.51
N GLU A 17 -14.92 4.68 13.56
CA GLU A 17 -15.80 3.52 13.56
C GLU A 17 -15.21 2.39 12.68
N PRO A 18 -14.81 1.25 13.25
CA PRO A 18 -14.31 0.13 12.47
C PRO A 18 -15.42 -0.50 11.62
N GLN A 19 -15.06 -0.89 10.40
CA GLN A 19 -15.95 -1.53 9.43
C GLN A 19 -15.60 -3.02 9.24
N PRO A 20 -16.55 -3.87 8.80
CA PRO A 20 -16.31 -5.30 8.58
C PRO A 20 -15.22 -5.62 7.55
N ASP A 21 -14.96 -4.72 6.60
CA ASP A 21 -13.93 -4.84 5.57
C ASP A 21 -12.52 -4.46 6.06
N GLY A 22 -12.40 -4.09 7.35
CA GLY A 22 -11.15 -3.66 7.97
C GLY A 22 -10.81 -2.18 7.76
N SER A 23 -11.69 -1.41 7.09
CA SER A 23 -11.56 0.05 7.03
C SER A 23 -12.03 0.73 8.32
N LEU A 24 -11.63 1.98 8.51
CA LEU A 24 -12.08 2.84 9.61
C LEU A 24 -12.80 4.04 9.04
N ARG A 25 -14.01 4.32 9.51
CA ARG A 25 -14.81 5.46 9.07
C ARG A 25 -14.78 6.58 10.11
N PHE A 26 -14.68 7.80 9.62
CA PHE A 26 -14.86 9.02 10.39
C PHE A 26 -16.09 9.75 9.85
N GLN A 27 -17.02 10.10 10.75
CA GLN A 27 -18.19 10.92 10.43
C GLN A 27 -18.03 12.30 11.07
N GLY A 28 -17.58 13.28 10.30
CA GLY A 28 -17.46 14.66 10.72
C GLY A 28 -18.66 15.50 10.29
N HIS A 29 -18.80 16.69 10.87
CA HIS A 29 -19.87 17.63 10.49
C HIS A 29 -19.72 18.21 9.08
N VAL A 30 -18.49 18.25 8.56
CA VAL A 30 -18.16 18.89 7.26
C VAL A 30 -17.70 17.89 6.20
N PHE A 31 -17.14 16.76 6.61
CA PHE A 31 -16.73 15.69 5.72
C PHE A 31 -16.82 14.33 6.42
N GLU A 32 -16.93 13.30 5.60
CA GLU A 32 -16.67 11.92 5.98
C GLU A 32 -15.30 11.48 5.47
N ALA A 33 -14.63 10.62 6.23
CA ALA A 33 -13.37 10.01 5.81
C ALA A 33 -13.42 8.50 5.96
N THR A 34 -12.72 7.80 5.09
CA THR A 34 -12.47 6.37 5.22
C THR A 34 -10.98 6.11 5.15
N ILE A 35 -10.42 5.56 6.22
CA ILE A 35 -9.07 5.00 6.25
C ILE A 35 -9.18 3.54 5.81
N ARG A 36 -8.57 3.21 4.66
CA ARG A 36 -8.54 1.84 4.14
C ARG A 36 -7.56 0.97 4.93
N PRO A 37 -7.64 -0.38 4.81
CA PRO A 37 -6.71 -1.29 5.47
C PRO A 37 -5.23 -1.05 5.14
N ASP A 38 -4.91 -0.39 4.02
CA ASP A 38 -3.55 -0.02 3.61
C ASP A 38 -3.09 1.33 4.19
N GLY A 39 -3.91 1.99 5.01
CA GLY A 39 -3.64 3.29 5.61
C GLY A 39 -3.96 4.48 4.68
N THR A 40 -4.44 4.26 3.46
CA THR A 40 -4.86 5.37 2.57
C THR A 40 -6.18 5.98 3.03
N VAL A 41 -6.38 7.28 2.75
CA VAL A 41 -7.59 8.00 3.15
C VAL A 41 -8.36 8.46 1.93
N ALA A 42 -9.66 8.19 1.93
CA ALA A 42 -10.62 8.81 1.02
C ALA A 42 -11.49 9.80 1.80
N PHE A 43 -11.73 10.98 1.22
CA PHE A 43 -12.65 11.98 1.78
C PHE A 43 -13.89 12.10 0.90
N VAL A 44 -15.04 12.25 1.54
CA VAL A 44 -16.32 12.56 0.90
C VAL A 44 -16.91 13.77 1.61
N ASP A 45 -17.29 14.81 0.87
CA ASP A 45 -17.96 15.97 1.46
C ASP A 45 -19.34 15.56 1.94
N ALA A 46 -19.74 16.03 3.13
CA ALA A 46 -21.06 15.70 3.66
C ALA A 46 -22.15 16.30 2.76
N PRO A 47 -23.23 15.58 2.44
CA PRO A 47 -24.36 16.17 1.73
C PRO A 47 -24.98 17.28 2.58
N PRO A 48 -25.52 18.36 1.97
CA PRO A 48 -26.10 19.46 2.72
C PRO A 48 -27.23 18.95 3.61
N VAL A 49 -27.15 19.26 4.91
CA VAL A 49 -28.21 18.95 5.88
C VAL A 49 -29.42 19.83 5.56
N GLN A 50 -30.46 19.26 4.94
CA GLN A 50 -31.78 19.90 4.87
C GLN A 50 -32.45 19.84 6.24
N GLY A 51 -32.15 20.83 7.08
CA GLY A 51 -32.89 21.08 8.32
C GLY A 51 -34.19 21.83 8.02
N ASN A 52 -35.32 21.30 8.46
CA ASN A 52 -36.61 21.98 8.41
C ASN A 52 -36.61 23.26 9.26
N GLY A 53 -36.67 24.41 8.59
CA GLY A 53 -37.10 25.67 9.19
C GLY A 53 -35.98 26.63 9.56
N VAL A 54 -36.05 27.83 8.96
CA VAL A 54 -35.15 29.00 9.09
C VAL A 54 -33.91 28.93 8.18
N GLY A 55 -34.04 29.59 7.02
CA GLY A 55 -33.00 29.69 6.00
C GLY A 55 -31.76 30.42 6.50
N LEU A 56 -30.64 29.70 6.48
CA LEU A 56 -29.31 30.26 6.28
C LEU A 56 -28.77 29.62 5.00
N THR A 57 -28.79 30.39 3.92
CA THR A 57 -28.25 30.04 2.61
C THR A 57 -26.73 29.84 2.70
N PHE A 58 -26.28 28.62 3.03
CA PHE A 58 -24.88 28.22 2.87
C PHE A 58 -24.57 27.66 1.47
N ASP A 59 -25.57 27.44 0.61
CA ASP A 59 -25.40 26.60 -0.59
C ASP A 59 -25.04 27.35 -1.91
N ILE A 60 -25.03 28.69 -1.93
CA ILE A 60 -24.72 29.44 -3.18
C ILE A 60 -23.27 29.94 -3.21
N THR A 61 -22.67 30.23 -2.05
CA THR A 61 -21.28 30.71 -1.97
C THR A 61 -20.27 29.55 -2.16
N ASP A 62 -20.57 28.36 -1.63
CA ASP A 62 -19.66 27.20 -1.65
C ASP A 62 -19.43 26.58 -3.04
N ARG A 63 -20.39 26.72 -3.96
CA ARG A 63 -20.19 26.26 -5.35
C ARG A 63 -19.35 27.22 -6.19
N ILE A 64 -19.28 28.50 -5.80
CA ILE A 64 -18.52 29.52 -6.53
C ILE A 64 -17.04 29.50 -6.09
N GLU A 65 -16.74 29.20 -4.82
CA GLU A 65 -15.35 29.09 -4.33
C GLU A 65 -14.62 27.84 -4.83
N ARG A 66 -15.34 26.76 -5.14
CA ARG A 66 -14.77 25.52 -5.71
C ARG A 66 -14.16 25.69 -7.10
N ALA A 67 -14.52 26.77 -7.82
CA ALA A 67 -13.92 27.14 -9.10
C ALA A 67 -12.63 27.97 -8.96
N VAL A 68 -12.30 28.42 -7.74
CA VAL A 68 -11.17 29.32 -7.43
C VAL A 68 -10.02 28.61 -6.69
N GLY A 69 -10.15 27.31 -6.40
CA GLY A 69 -9.04 26.48 -5.90
C GLY A 69 -8.72 26.60 -4.41
N ASN A 70 -9.57 27.26 -3.63
CA ASN A 70 -9.52 27.18 -2.16
C ASN A 70 -10.43 26.04 -1.70
N ASP A 71 -9.84 24.99 -1.11
CA ASP A 71 -10.60 23.93 -0.42
C ASP A 71 -11.07 24.49 0.93
N PRO A 72 -12.38 24.75 1.12
CA PRO A 72 -12.91 25.37 2.34
C PRO A 72 -12.72 24.49 3.59
N TYR A 73 -12.38 23.20 3.41
CA TYR A 73 -12.18 22.22 4.48
C TYR A 73 -10.71 21.76 4.61
N ALA A 74 -9.77 22.49 3.99
CA ALA A 74 -8.35 22.14 4.01
C ALA A 74 -7.78 22.01 5.43
N TYR A 75 -8.22 22.86 6.36
CA TYR A 75 -7.77 22.85 7.74
C TYR A 75 -8.25 21.59 8.48
N GLU A 76 -9.51 21.21 8.34
CA GLU A 76 -10.10 20.06 9.01
C GLU A 76 -9.57 18.75 8.43
N ARG A 77 -9.38 18.67 7.10
CA ARG A 77 -8.73 17.52 6.44
C ARG A 77 -7.28 17.38 6.89
N ARG A 78 -6.55 18.49 6.99
CA ARG A 78 -5.17 18.49 7.51
C ARG A 78 -5.11 18.02 8.97
N TRP A 79 -5.97 18.55 9.84
CA TRP A 79 -6.06 18.09 11.23
C TRP A 79 -6.34 16.59 11.31
N PHE A 80 -7.24 16.06 10.47
CA PHE A 80 -7.53 14.63 10.42
C PHE A 80 -6.32 13.79 9.99
N LEU A 81 -5.65 14.19 8.90
CA LEU A 81 -4.46 13.49 8.41
C LEU A 81 -3.32 13.50 9.44
N GLU A 82 -3.07 14.64 10.07
CA GLU A 82 -2.04 14.77 11.11
C GLU A 82 -2.40 13.93 12.36
N SER A 83 -3.68 13.95 12.78
CA SER A 83 -4.13 13.22 13.97
C SER A 83 -4.20 11.70 13.78
N THR A 84 -4.28 11.22 12.53
CA THR A 84 -4.38 9.79 12.20
C THR A 84 -3.08 9.22 11.62
N GLN A 85 -2.01 10.01 11.51
CA GLN A 85 -0.77 9.59 10.86
C GLN A 85 -0.21 8.28 11.43
N GLU A 86 -0.02 8.19 12.76
CA GLU A 86 0.54 7.00 13.41
C GLU A 86 -0.32 5.75 13.19
N LEU A 87 -1.63 5.89 13.26
CA LEU A 87 -2.58 4.80 13.00
C LEU A 87 -2.49 4.33 11.55
N ARG A 88 -2.41 5.26 10.59
CA ARG A 88 -2.29 4.92 9.16
C ARG A 88 -0.96 4.24 8.86
N ASP A 89 0.12 4.66 9.52
CA ASP A 89 1.43 4.05 9.37
C ASP A 89 1.44 2.60 9.91
N ASP A 90 0.81 2.35 11.05
CA ASP A 90 0.62 0.99 11.60
C ASP A 90 -0.25 0.12 10.70
N LEU A 91 -1.39 0.63 10.20
CA LEU A 91 -2.24 -0.08 9.24
C LEU A 91 -1.47 -0.44 7.96
N ALA A 92 -0.76 0.52 7.38
CA ALA A 92 0.05 0.32 6.20
C ALA A 92 1.14 -0.74 6.43
N SER A 93 1.78 -0.72 7.60
CA SER A 93 2.79 -1.72 7.98
C SER A 93 2.20 -3.12 8.04
N ARG A 94 1.08 -3.29 8.76
CA ARG A 94 0.39 -4.58 8.86
C ARG A 94 -0.09 -5.06 7.49
N HIS A 95 -0.61 -4.15 6.67
CA HIS A 95 -1.06 -4.48 5.32
C HIS A 95 0.09 -5.02 4.46
N ARG A 96 1.25 -4.37 4.49
CA ARG A 96 2.46 -4.84 3.79
C ARG A 96 2.90 -6.21 4.29
N ASP A 97 2.90 -6.44 5.60
CA ASP A 97 3.27 -7.74 6.19
C ASP A 97 2.31 -8.85 5.75
N HIS A 98 1.00 -8.59 5.78
CA HIS A 98 0.00 -9.54 5.32
C HIS A 98 0.08 -9.80 3.81
N ALA A 99 0.29 -8.75 3.01
CA ALA A 99 0.47 -8.88 1.57
C ALA A 99 1.72 -9.70 1.23
N ALA A 100 2.85 -9.44 1.92
CA ALA A 100 4.09 -10.19 1.76
C ALA A 100 3.91 -11.68 2.07
N ARG A 101 3.29 -12.01 3.21
CA ARG A 101 3.03 -13.42 3.60
C ARG A 101 2.15 -14.15 2.60
N ARG A 102 1.08 -13.51 2.10
CA ARG A 102 0.23 -14.09 1.04
C ARG A 102 1.00 -14.24 -0.27
N GLY A 103 1.81 -13.24 -0.61
CA GLY A 103 2.65 -13.23 -1.80
C GLY A 103 3.61 -14.42 -1.85
N VAL A 104 4.24 -14.77 -0.72
CA VAL A 104 5.12 -15.95 -0.60
C VAL A 104 4.39 -17.24 -0.99
N VAL A 105 3.19 -17.47 -0.46
CA VAL A 105 2.42 -18.69 -0.76
C VAL A 105 2.03 -18.76 -2.23
N LEU A 106 1.63 -17.63 -2.81
CA LEU A 106 1.23 -17.56 -4.22
C LEU A 106 2.43 -17.77 -5.15
N VAL A 107 3.55 -17.12 -4.87
CA VAL A 107 4.75 -17.21 -5.72
C VAL A 107 5.36 -18.61 -5.69
N TRP A 108 5.30 -19.29 -4.53
CA TRP A 108 5.74 -20.67 -4.42
C TRP A 108 4.96 -21.59 -5.36
N ARG A 109 3.62 -21.47 -5.37
CA ARG A 109 2.76 -22.25 -6.28
C ARG A 109 3.03 -21.93 -7.75
N GLN A 110 3.29 -20.66 -8.08
CA GLN A 110 3.65 -20.27 -9.44
C GLN A 110 5.00 -20.86 -9.85
N ALA A 111 6.00 -20.82 -8.97
CA ALA A 111 7.32 -21.40 -9.23
C ALA A 111 7.23 -22.93 -9.41
N GLU A 112 6.45 -23.61 -8.58
CA GLU A 112 6.17 -25.05 -8.72
C GLU A 112 5.48 -25.38 -10.05
N ALA A 113 4.48 -24.59 -10.46
CA ALA A 113 3.83 -24.75 -11.76
C ALA A 113 4.80 -24.54 -12.93
N ILE A 114 5.73 -23.57 -12.83
CA ILE A 114 6.80 -23.39 -13.82
C ILE A 114 7.73 -24.60 -13.85
N TRP A 115 8.12 -25.11 -12.67
CA TRP A 115 9.05 -26.22 -12.55
C TRP A 115 8.51 -27.52 -13.14
N THR A 116 7.23 -27.79 -12.88
CA THR A 116 6.50 -28.98 -13.34
C THR A 116 5.91 -28.82 -14.74
N SER A 117 5.91 -27.61 -15.30
CA SER A 117 5.61 -27.43 -16.72
C SER A 117 6.65 -28.19 -17.53
N GLY A 118 6.25 -29.06 -18.46
CA GLY A 118 7.15 -29.89 -19.29
C GLY A 118 8.04 -29.10 -20.27
N ARG A 119 8.38 -27.86 -19.94
CA ARG A 119 9.32 -26.98 -20.62
C ARG A 119 10.75 -27.51 -20.50
N LEU A 120 11.57 -27.16 -21.48
CA LEU A 120 13.01 -27.37 -21.43
C LEU A 120 13.64 -26.64 -20.23
N ALA A 121 14.71 -27.20 -19.67
CA ALA A 121 15.43 -26.67 -18.50
C ALA A 121 15.73 -25.16 -18.59
N ALA A 122 16.32 -24.71 -19.71
CA ALA A 122 16.64 -23.31 -19.94
C ALA A 122 15.41 -22.38 -19.92
N ALA A 123 14.27 -22.86 -20.43
CA ALA A 123 13.02 -22.10 -20.43
C ALA A 123 12.40 -22.00 -19.01
N ARG A 124 12.53 -23.05 -18.19
CA ARG A 124 12.12 -23.02 -16.77
C ARG A 124 12.95 -22.01 -15.97
N ARG A 125 14.28 -22.08 -16.10
CA ARG A 125 15.21 -21.11 -15.49
C ARG A 125 14.90 -19.68 -15.89
N ARG A 126 14.69 -19.43 -17.18
CA ARG A 126 14.31 -18.10 -17.66
C ARG A 126 13.02 -17.60 -17.03
N ALA A 127 11.98 -18.45 -16.96
CA ALA A 127 10.70 -18.07 -16.38
C ALA A 127 10.77 -17.83 -14.86
N LEU A 128 11.58 -18.59 -14.13
CA LEU A 128 11.84 -18.36 -12.70
C LEU A 128 12.58 -17.04 -12.46
N PHE A 129 13.58 -16.72 -13.29
CA PHE A 129 14.23 -15.41 -13.26
C PHE A 129 13.25 -14.28 -13.56
N GLU A 130 12.41 -14.41 -14.59
CA GLU A 130 11.42 -13.38 -14.95
C GLU A 130 10.38 -13.16 -13.84
N LEU A 131 9.96 -14.24 -13.17
CA LEU A 131 9.10 -14.15 -11.98
C LEU A 131 9.78 -13.37 -10.84
N TRP A 132 11.08 -13.59 -10.63
CA TRP A 132 11.86 -12.85 -9.64
C TRP A 132 12.08 -11.38 -10.02
N ASP A 133 12.38 -11.09 -11.28
CA ASP A 133 12.67 -9.74 -11.77
C ASP A 133 11.42 -8.85 -11.83
N ALA A 134 10.25 -9.46 -12.02
CA ALA A 134 8.96 -8.77 -12.01
C ALA A 134 8.49 -8.34 -10.60
N CYS A 135 9.18 -8.76 -9.53
CA CYS A 135 8.84 -8.35 -8.18
C CYS A 135 9.25 -6.89 -7.94
N ASP A 136 8.33 -6.09 -7.39
CA ASP A 136 8.60 -4.71 -7.01
C ASP A 136 9.64 -4.63 -5.87
N GLU A 137 10.23 -3.44 -5.66
CA GLU A 137 11.31 -3.28 -4.69
C GLU A 137 10.89 -3.56 -3.23
N ASP A 138 9.62 -3.32 -2.91
CA ASP A 138 9.05 -3.56 -1.59
C ASP A 138 8.70 -5.04 -1.35
N GLN A 139 8.73 -5.88 -2.40
CA GLN A 139 8.39 -7.30 -2.34
C GLN A 139 9.59 -8.19 -2.02
N ARG A 140 10.45 -7.76 -1.09
CA ARG A 140 11.71 -8.46 -0.74
C ARG A 140 11.48 -9.91 -0.29
N MET A 141 10.46 -10.14 0.55
CA MET A 141 10.15 -11.48 1.05
C MET A 141 9.69 -12.43 -0.07
N VAL A 142 8.97 -11.90 -1.07
CA VAL A 142 8.53 -12.68 -2.24
C VAL A 142 9.73 -13.04 -3.12
N ARG A 143 10.65 -12.08 -3.36
CA ARG A 143 11.91 -12.33 -4.08
C ARG A 143 12.74 -13.41 -3.40
N GLU A 144 12.92 -13.34 -2.08
CA GLU A 144 13.68 -14.35 -1.35
C GLU A 144 13.03 -15.74 -1.44
N ALA A 145 11.71 -15.82 -1.34
CA ALA A 145 11.00 -17.10 -1.49
C ALA A 145 11.22 -17.74 -2.88
N ILE A 146 11.36 -16.94 -3.94
CA ILE A 146 11.71 -17.47 -5.27
C ILE A 146 13.16 -17.99 -5.29
N LEU A 147 14.10 -17.28 -4.65
CA LEU A 147 15.49 -17.73 -4.56
C LEU A 147 15.59 -19.03 -3.75
N ASP A 148 14.86 -19.13 -2.64
CA ASP A 148 14.79 -20.35 -1.83
C ASP A 148 14.19 -21.53 -2.62
N PHE A 149 13.14 -21.28 -3.40
CA PHE A 149 12.62 -22.27 -4.32
C PHE A 149 13.67 -22.73 -5.34
N ILE A 150 14.41 -21.78 -5.94
CA ILE A 150 15.47 -22.07 -6.91
C ILE A 150 16.57 -22.92 -6.26
N ARG A 151 17.04 -22.56 -5.06
CA ARG A 151 18.06 -23.32 -4.32
C ARG A 151 17.61 -24.75 -4.03
N ALA A 152 16.33 -24.94 -3.71
CA ALA A 152 15.76 -26.25 -3.42
C ALA A 152 15.58 -27.12 -4.69
N ALA A 153 15.12 -26.52 -5.79
CA ALA A 153 14.77 -27.25 -7.02
C ALA A 153 15.93 -27.37 -8.02
N LEU A 154 16.86 -26.41 -8.02
CA LEU A 154 18.03 -26.33 -8.91
C LEU A 154 19.32 -26.05 -8.10
N PRO A 155 19.76 -26.98 -7.22
CA PRO A 155 21.02 -26.83 -6.49
C PRO A 155 22.22 -26.53 -7.40
N GLU A 156 23.22 -25.80 -6.90
CA GLU A 156 24.38 -25.32 -7.69
C GLU A 156 25.16 -26.46 -8.38
N ASP A 157 25.20 -27.63 -7.74
CA ASP A 157 25.88 -28.84 -8.22
C ASP A 157 25.02 -29.69 -9.17
N SER A 158 23.78 -29.28 -9.46
CA SER A 158 22.87 -30.00 -10.34
C SER A 158 23.04 -29.62 -11.81
N ALA A 159 22.75 -30.57 -12.73
CA ALA A 159 22.73 -30.29 -14.17
C ALA A 159 21.66 -29.26 -14.59
N GLU A 160 20.67 -29.02 -13.72
CA GLU A 160 19.59 -28.06 -13.94
C GLU A 160 19.96 -26.64 -13.49
N ALA A 161 21.12 -26.46 -12.82
CA ALA A 161 21.58 -25.19 -12.28
C ALA A 161 21.69 -24.06 -13.32
N TYR A 162 21.62 -22.82 -12.85
CA TYR A 162 21.92 -21.66 -13.70
C TYR A 162 23.40 -21.67 -14.08
N THR A 163 23.67 -21.54 -15.37
CA THR A 163 25.03 -21.45 -15.87
C THR A 163 25.61 -20.04 -15.61
N PRO A 164 26.95 -19.90 -15.50
CA PRO A 164 27.58 -18.59 -15.38
C PRO A 164 27.27 -17.63 -16.53
N ALA A 165 27.03 -18.15 -17.74
CA ALA A 165 26.64 -17.36 -18.89
C ALA A 165 25.21 -16.80 -18.75
N GLU A 166 24.26 -17.61 -18.27
CA GLU A 166 22.89 -17.18 -17.97
C GLU A 166 22.89 -16.11 -16.87
N LEU A 167 23.63 -16.32 -15.77
CA LEU A 167 23.69 -15.35 -14.67
C LEU A 167 24.21 -13.99 -15.12
N ARG A 168 25.27 -13.95 -15.96
CA ARG A 168 25.77 -12.71 -16.54
C ARG A 168 24.75 -12.04 -17.45
N ALA A 169 24.06 -12.81 -18.29
CA ALA A 169 23.03 -12.29 -19.19
C ALA A 169 21.84 -11.70 -18.40
N TYR A 170 21.45 -12.34 -17.30
CA TYR A 170 20.35 -11.91 -16.42
C TYR A 170 20.72 -10.67 -15.63
N ALA A 171 21.94 -10.62 -15.07
CA ALA A 171 22.46 -9.44 -14.40
C ALA A 171 22.49 -8.20 -15.30
N ALA A 172 22.74 -8.37 -16.60
CA ALA A 172 22.79 -7.28 -17.57
C ALA A 172 21.41 -6.77 -18.02
N ARG A 173 20.35 -7.59 -17.94
CA ARG A 173 19.01 -7.25 -18.45
C ARG A 173 17.94 -7.06 -17.37
N ARG A 174 18.26 -7.33 -16.09
CA ARG A 174 17.32 -7.19 -14.97
C ARG A 174 16.81 -5.75 -14.85
N THR A 175 15.56 -5.62 -14.44
CA THR A 175 14.94 -4.34 -14.12
C THR A 175 14.95 -4.06 -12.62
N SER A 176 14.89 -5.12 -11.81
CA SER A 176 15.06 -5.09 -10.36
C SER A 176 16.42 -4.53 -9.98
N ARG A 177 16.48 -3.70 -8.93
CA ARG A 177 17.74 -3.15 -8.37
C ARG A 177 18.49 -4.17 -7.55
N ALA A 178 17.80 -5.14 -6.96
CA ALA A 178 18.44 -6.24 -6.23
C ALA A 178 19.32 -7.08 -7.18
N PRO A 179 20.42 -7.67 -6.68
CA PRO A 179 21.17 -8.64 -7.46
C PRO A 179 20.42 -9.98 -7.51
N PHE A 180 20.46 -10.65 -8.66
CA PHE A 180 19.94 -12.02 -8.79
C PHE A 180 21.02 -13.03 -8.39
N THR A 181 20.94 -13.54 -7.16
CA THR A 181 21.93 -14.47 -6.57
C THR A 181 21.25 -15.78 -6.15
N PRO A 182 20.99 -16.70 -7.09
CA PRO A 182 20.36 -17.98 -6.80
C PRO A 182 21.27 -18.96 -6.03
N TYR A 183 22.58 -18.69 -5.99
CA TYR A 183 23.61 -19.45 -5.28
C TYR A 183 24.41 -18.51 -4.38
#